data_AF-A0A2V9KVW5-F1
#
_entry.id   AF-A0A2V9KVW5-F1
#
_cell.length_a   1.000
_cell.length_b   1.000
_cell.length_c   1.000
_cell.angle_alpha   90.00
_cell.angle_beta   90.00
_cell.angle_gamma   90.00
#
_symmetry.space_group_name_H-M   'P 1'
#
loop_
_entity.id
_entity.type
_entity.pdbx_description
1 polymer ?
#
loop_
_entity_poly.entity_id
_entity_poly.type
_entity_poly.pdbx_seq_one_letter_code
_entity_poly.pdbx_strand_id
1 'polypeptide(L)'
;FDRFPDAQLVVGCYPCQGYSQGGRRDPSESINFLYRQFDRALRLVRPKAFVVENVNGMAYGANRKLLENQLCRFRLAGYRVVWQVLNAKDYGVAQNRRRVFLVGVRSDIPATYVFPPPSHGPKGRANYVRQKDVIAGMPKWPEGEFNNETFHWYYLSRNRRHGWNEQSPCILGHWRHVPLHPMSPPLKRIDTDHWRFSSSGRARRLSYRECAALQGFPPNFVWKRGTVRERFQMIGNAVPPPLFSAVLHGLEGLWELP
;
A
#
# COMPACT_ATOMS: atom_id res chain seq x y z
N PHE A 1 -9.37 25.68 -0.57
CA PHE A 1 -8.49 26.00 -1.71
C PHE A 1 -9.38 26.22 -2.92
N ASP A 2 -9.39 27.45 -3.44
CA ASP A 2 -10.22 27.79 -4.61
C ASP A 2 -9.42 27.86 -5.89
N ARG A 3 -8.11 27.59 -5.81
CA ARG A 3 -7.19 27.49 -6.95
C ARG A 3 -6.26 26.30 -6.75
N PHE A 4 -6.10 25.51 -7.80
CA PHE A 4 -5.07 24.48 -7.91
C PHE A 4 -4.02 24.96 -8.94
N PRO A 5 -2.75 24.56 -8.79
CA PRO A 5 -1.77 24.78 -9.85
C PRO A 5 -2.14 23.98 -11.09
N ASP A 6 -1.69 24.46 -12.25
CA ASP A 6 -1.75 23.67 -13.48
C ASP A 6 -0.91 22.40 -13.32
N ALA A 7 -1.44 21.27 -13.76
CA ALA A 7 -0.75 19.99 -13.70
C ALA A 7 -1.15 19.10 -14.87
N GLN A 8 -0.18 18.37 -15.41
CA GLN A 8 -0.43 17.37 -16.45
C GLN A 8 -0.85 16.01 -15.87
N LEU A 9 -0.48 15.73 -14.62
CA LEU A 9 -0.81 14.51 -13.88
C LEU A 9 -1.31 14.89 -12.49
N VAL A 10 -2.40 14.27 -12.05
CA VAL A 10 -2.89 14.38 -10.67
C VAL A 10 -2.90 13.00 -10.02
N VAL A 11 -2.31 12.89 -8.83
CA VAL A 11 -2.25 11.64 -8.05
C VAL A 11 -3.08 11.78 -6.78
N GLY A 12 -3.87 10.76 -6.45
CA GLY A 12 -4.73 10.73 -5.26
C GLY A 12 -4.53 9.50 -4.40
N CYS A 13 -4.40 9.70 -3.08
CA CYS A 13 -4.39 8.65 -2.06
C CYS A 13 -5.26 9.10 -0.88
N TYR A 14 -6.57 9.29 -1.09
CA TYR A 14 -7.46 9.78 -0.03
C TYR A 14 -7.90 8.63 0.91
N PRO A 15 -8.04 8.92 2.21
CA PRO A 15 -8.41 7.91 3.18
C PRO A 15 -9.82 7.37 2.94
N CYS A 16 -9.98 6.08 3.20
CA CYS A 16 -11.24 5.33 3.07
C CYS A 16 -11.44 4.50 4.36
N GLN A 17 -11.37 5.18 5.50
CA GLN A 17 -11.25 4.55 6.82
C GLN A 17 -12.47 3.70 7.17
N GLY A 18 -13.66 4.10 6.72
CA GLY A 18 -14.91 3.36 6.85
C GLY A 18 -14.96 2.03 6.08
N TYR A 19 -13.95 1.73 5.27
CA TYR A 19 -13.95 0.55 4.38
C TYR A 19 -12.69 -0.31 4.52
N SER A 20 -11.73 0.12 5.35
CA SER A 20 -10.51 -0.62 5.59
C SER A 20 -10.69 -1.65 6.71
N GLN A 21 -10.03 -2.81 6.59
CA GLN A 21 -10.08 -3.86 7.61
C GLN A 21 -9.55 -3.39 8.98
N GLY A 22 -8.69 -2.36 9.00
CA GLY A 22 -8.11 -1.77 10.21
C GLY A 22 -8.71 -0.41 10.60
N GLY A 23 -9.79 0.03 9.95
CA GLY A 23 -10.52 1.25 10.28
C GLY A 23 -11.86 0.94 10.96
N ARG A 24 -12.66 1.97 11.22
CA ARG A 24 -13.92 1.89 11.98
C ARG A 24 -15.04 1.08 11.30
N ARG A 25 -14.91 0.82 10.00
CA ARG A 25 -15.93 0.12 9.18
C ARG A 25 -17.29 0.81 9.15
N ASP A 26 -17.29 2.13 9.32
CA ASP A 26 -18.48 2.95 9.22
C ASP A 26 -18.54 3.64 7.83
N PRO A 27 -19.44 3.20 6.94
CA PRO A 27 -19.57 3.76 5.60
C PRO A 27 -20.12 5.21 5.60
N SER A 28 -20.73 5.66 6.70
CA SER A 28 -21.33 7.00 6.80
C SER A 28 -20.32 8.12 7.08
N GLU A 29 -19.09 7.78 7.47
CA GLU A 29 -18.08 8.78 7.83
C GLU A 29 -17.79 9.74 6.66
N SER A 30 -17.83 11.04 6.96
CA SER A 30 -17.61 12.11 5.98
C SER A 30 -16.28 12.00 5.24
N ILE A 31 -15.26 11.44 5.91
CA ILE A 31 -13.92 11.20 5.36
C ILE A 31 -13.95 10.29 4.13
N ASN A 32 -14.93 9.38 4.03
CA ASN A 32 -15.09 8.49 2.90
C ASN A 32 -15.47 9.22 1.60
N PHE A 33 -15.93 10.48 1.70
CA PHE A 33 -16.36 11.28 0.56
C PHE A 33 -15.28 12.25 0.03
N LEU A 34 -14.03 12.14 0.51
CA LEU A 34 -12.92 12.94 0.00
C LEU A 34 -12.64 12.73 -1.49
N TYR A 35 -13.06 11.60 -2.08
CA TYR A 35 -13.04 11.40 -3.54
C TYR A 35 -13.84 12.47 -4.29
N ARG A 36 -14.84 13.11 -3.66
CA ARG A 36 -15.58 14.24 -4.26
C ARG A 36 -14.71 15.48 -4.40
N GLN A 37 -13.78 15.70 -3.47
CA GLN A 37 -12.79 16.78 -3.60
C GLN A 37 -11.74 16.46 -4.67
N PHE A 38 -11.39 15.17 -4.83
CA PHE A 38 -10.56 14.74 -5.95
C PHE A 38 -11.26 14.99 -7.30
N ASP A 39 -12.54 14.65 -7.43
CA ASP A 39 -13.36 15.00 -8.61
C ASP A 39 -13.44 16.52 -8.86
N ARG A 40 -13.60 17.35 -7.80
CA ARG A 40 -13.50 18.81 -7.92
C ARG A 40 -12.14 19.23 -8.49
N ALA A 41 -11.04 18.65 -8.01
CA ALA A 41 -9.70 18.95 -8.51
C ALA A 41 -9.53 18.55 -9.99
N LEU A 42 -10.05 17.38 -10.40
CA LEU A 42 -10.01 16.95 -11.81
C LEU A 42 -10.76 17.91 -12.74
N ARG A 43 -11.92 18.42 -12.31
CA ARG A 43 -12.72 19.38 -13.10
C ARG A 43 -12.06 20.74 -13.25
N LEU A 44 -11.32 21.18 -12.23
CA LEU A 44 -10.63 22.47 -12.23
C LEU A 44 -9.29 22.41 -12.97
N VAL A 45 -8.47 21.39 -12.69
CA VAL A 45 -7.11 21.26 -13.25
C VAL A 45 -7.13 20.65 -14.65
N ARG A 46 -8.09 19.77 -14.95
CA ARG A 46 -8.21 19.03 -16.22
C ARG A 46 -6.88 18.38 -16.68
N PRO A 47 -6.15 17.64 -15.83
CA PRO A 47 -4.87 17.02 -16.21
C PRO A 47 -5.01 16.06 -17.39
N LYS A 48 -3.91 15.78 -18.12
CA LYS A 48 -3.88 14.76 -19.19
C LYS A 48 -4.25 13.37 -18.63
N ALA A 49 -3.78 13.06 -17.43
CA ALA A 49 -4.11 11.81 -16.75
C ALA A 49 -4.22 11.98 -15.23
N PHE A 50 -4.79 10.98 -14.57
CA PHE A 50 -4.75 10.87 -13.12
C PHE A 50 -4.51 9.41 -12.69
N VAL A 51 -3.96 9.25 -11.48
CA VAL A 51 -3.85 7.95 -10.81
C VAL A 51 -4.40 8.07 -9.40
N VAL A 52 -5.29 7.17 -9.02
CA VAL A 52 -5.78 7.04 -7.64
C VAL A 52 -5.39 5.67 -7.12
N GLU A 53 -4.78 5.63 -5.94
CA GLU A 53 -4.61 4.42 -5.14
C GLU A 53 -5.65 4.36 -4.02
N ASN A 54 -6.14 3.15 -3.73
CA ASN A 54 -6.93 2.91 -2.54
C ASN A 54 -6.81 1.47 -2.00
N VAL A 55 -7.45 1.22 -0.86
CA VAL A 55 -7.47 -0.09 -0.21
C VAL A 55 -8.18 -1.14 -1.06
N ASN A 56 -7.63 -2.36 -1.08
CA ASN A 56 -8.19 -3.51 -1.79
C ASN A 56 -9.66 -3.79 -1.44
N GLY A 57 -10.08 -3.54 -0.20
CA GLY A 57 -11.44 -3.77 0.26
C GLY A 57 -12.51 -2.96 -0.47
N MET A 58 -12.13 -1.88 -1.18
CA MET A 58 -13.04 -1.07 -1.97
C MET A 58 -13.54 -1.78 -3.24
N ALA A 59 -12.79 -2.77 -3.74
CA ALA A 59 -13.12 -3.49 -4.96
C ALA A 59 -14.15 -4.63 -4.76
N TYR A 60 -14.55 -4.93 -3.52
CA TYR A 60 -15.34 -6.12 -3.19
C TYR A 60 -16.51 -5.81 -2.26
N GLY A 61 -17.51 -6.71 -2.27
CA GLY A 61 -18.66 -6.67 -1.34
C GLY A 61 -19.48 -5.38 -1.43
N ALA A 62 -20.08 -4.99 -0.30
CA ALA A 62 -20.89 -3.78 -0.19
C ALA A 62 -20.12 -2.48 -0.55
N ASN A 63 -18.78 -2.51 -0.48
CA ASN A 63 -17.93 -1.35 -0.73
C ASN A 63 -17.77 -1.06 -2.22
N ARG A 64 -18.11 -2.02 -3.10
CA ARG A 64 -18.01 -1.87 -4.55
C ARG A 64 -18.84 -0.68 -5.07
N LYS A 65 -19.95 -0.35 -4.39
CA LYS A 65 -20.76 0.84 -4.70
C LYS A 65 -19.93 2.14 -4.65
N LEU A 66 -18.99 2.24 -3.70
CA LEU A 66 -18.10 3.39 -3.59
C LEU A 66 -17.17 3.50 -4.81
N LEU A 67 -16.59 2.38 -5.25
CA LEU A 67 -15.77 2.32 -6.45
C LEU A 67 -16.59 2.73 -7.69
N GLU A 68 -17.80 2.21 -7.84
CA GLU A 68 -18.71 2.55 -8.94
C GLU A 68 -19.06 4.03 -8.97
N ASN A 69 -19.33 4.63 -7.80
CA ASN A 69 -19.58 6.06 -7.67
C ASN A 69 -18.35 6.89 -8.10
N GLN A 70 -17.14 6.48 -7.72
CA GLN A 70 -15.91 7.15 -8.14
C GLN A 70 -15.72 7.06 -9.66
N LEU A 71 -15.86 5.86 -10.24
CA LEU A 71 -15.76 5.65 -11.68
C LEU A 71 -16.76 6.50 -12.46
N CYS A 72 -18.01 6.57 -12.00
CA CYS A 72 -19.04 7.43 -12.59
C CYS A 72 -18.62 8.91 -12.57
N ARG A 73 -18.21 9.43 -11.40
CA ARG A 73 -17.81 10.84 -11.27
C ARG A 73 -16.62 11.20 -12.15
N PHE A 74 -15.58 10.35 -12.16
CA PHE A 74 -14.37 10.62 -12.94
C PHE A 74 -14.64 10.54 -14.45
N ARG A 75 -15.55 9.65 -14.89
CA ARG A 75 -16.04 9.64 -16.29
C ARG A 75 -16.80 10.91 -16.62
N LEU A 76 -17.70 11.35 -15.75
CA LEU A 76 -18.42 12.62 -15.87
C LEU A 76 -17.50 13.86 -15.76
N ALA A 77 -16.25 13.69 -15.30
CA ALA A 77 -15.23 14.74 -15.32
C ALA A 77 -14.43 14.76 -16.64
N GLY A 78 -14.76 13.89 -17.61
CA GLY A 78 -14.15 13.86 -18.93
C GLY A 78 -12.99 12.89 -19.10
N TYR A 79 -12.99 11.77 -18.35
CA TYR A 79 -11.91 10.77 -18.40
C TYR A 79 -12.41 9.38 -18.80
N ARG A 80 -11.61 8.68 -19.61
CA ARG A 80 -11.68 7.22 -19.74
C ARG A 80 -10.93 6.61 -18.57
N VAL A 81 -11.64 5.84 -17.74
CA VAL A 81 -11.10 5.31 -16.48
C VAL A 81 -11.11 3.79 -16.50
N VAL A 82 -9.94 3.21 -16.25
CA VAL A 82 -9.75 1.78 -16.01
C VAL A 82 -9.26 1.56 -14.58
N TRP A 83 -9.50 0.37 -14.03
CA TRP A 83 -9.08 0.05 -12.68
C TRP A 83 -8.67 -1.41 -12.55
N GLN A 84 -7.77 -1.68 -11.60
CA GLN A 84 -7.32 -3.04 -11.30
C GLN A 84 -6.84 -3.16 -9.85
N VAL A 85 -7.02 -4.34 -9.26
CA VAL A 85 -6.34 -4.70 -8.02
C VAL A 85 -4.96 -5.28 -8.36
N LEU A 86 -3.91 -4.64 -7.85
CA LEU A 86 -2.53 -5.06 -8.01
C LEU A 86 -1.94 -5.50 -6.68
N ASN A 87 -1.03 -6.47 -6.71
CA ASN A 87 -0.28 -6.89 -5.53
C ASN A 87 1.18 -6.47 -5.65
N ALA A 88 1.70 -5.76 -4.64
CA ALA A 88 3.06 -5.24 -4.64
C ALA A 88 4.14 -6.31 -4.87
N LYS A 89 3.92 -7.55 -4.39
CA LYS A 89 4.86 -8.66 -4.60
C LYS A 89 5.06 -9.03 -6.07
N ASP A 90 4.06 -8.77 -6.91
CA ASP A 90 4.10 -9.05 -8.34
C ASP A 90 4.97 -8.02 -9.09
N TYR A 91 5.42 -6.96 -8.39
CA TYR A 91 6.21 -5.84 -8.91
C TYR A 91 7.50 -5.60 -8.09
N GLY A 92 8.09 -6.68 -7.55
CA GLY A 92 9.43 -6.63 -6.92
C GLY A 92 9.46 -6.20 -5.46
N VAL A 93 8.31 -6.07 -4.81
CA VAL A 93 8.24 -5.71 -3.37
C VAL A 93 8.22 -6.98 -2.52
N ALA A 94 9.04 -7.06 -1.48
CA ALA A 94 9.11 -8.23 -0.59
C ALA A 94 7.93 -8.32 0.40
N GLN A 95 6.73 -7.96 -0.05
CA GLN A 95 5.54 -7.79 0.78
C GLN A 95 4.26 -8.18 0.02
N ASN A 96 3.39 -8.95 0.67
CA ASN A 96 2.04 -9.21 0.18
C ASN A 96 1.11 -8.03 0.51
N ARG A 97 0.92 -7.11 -0.44
CA ARG A 97 0.10 -5.89 -0.28
C ARG A 97 -0.71 -5.64 -1.54
N ARG A 98 -2.01 -5.91 -1.45
CA ARG A 98 -2.98 -5.61 -2.51
C ARG A 98 -3.54 -4.21 -2.39
N ARG A 99 -3.67 -3.52 -3.52
CA ARG A 99 -4.26 -2.18 -3.65
C ARG A 99 -5.04 -2.06 -4.94
N VAL A 100 -6.11 -1.27 -4.89
CA VAL A 100 -6.86 -0.93 -6.09
C VAL A 100 -6.30 0.36 -6.66
N PHE A 101 -6.05 0.35 -7.96
CA PHE A 101 -5.63 1.51 -8.72
C PHE A 101 -6.73 1.88 -9.70
N LEU A 102 -7.05 3.17 -9.79
CA LEU A 102 -7.87 3.74 -10.84
C LEU A 102 -6.98 4.66 -11.65
N VAL A 103 -6.92 4.46 -12.96
CA VAL A 103 -6.14 5.29 -13.86
C VAL A 103 -7.09 5.89 -14.89
N GLY A 104 -7.08 7.21 -14.99
CA GLY A 104 -7.90 7.95 -15.93
C GLY A 104 -7.05 8.69 -16.93
N VAL A 105 -7.38 8.57 -18.21
CA VAL A 105 -6.81 9.37 -19.31
C VAL A 105 -7.91 10.28 -19.83
N ARG A 106 -7.59 11.56 -20.06
CA ARG A 106 -8.58 12.54 -20.52
C ARG A 106 -9.15 12.11 -21.87
N SER A 107 -10.46 12.22 -22.04
CA SER A 107 -11.18 11.58 -23.14
C SER A 107 -10.86 12.17 -24.53
N ASP A 108 -10.35 13.39 -24.60
CA ASP A 108 -9.89 14.07 -25.82
C ASP A 108 -8.53 13.57 -26.32
N ILE A 109 -7.73 12.92 -25.47
CA ILE A 109 -6.40 12.40 -25.85
C ILE A 109 -6.60 11.02 -26.49
N PRO A 110 -6.05 10.72 -27.69
CA PRO A 110 -6.28 9.45 -28.40
C PRO A 110 -5.40 8.31 -27.84
N ALA A 111 -5.50 8.05 -26.53
CA ALA A 111 -4.72 7.04 -25.86
C ALA A 111 -5.52 6.25 -24.84
N THR A 112 -5.12 4.98 -24.68
CA THR A 112 -5.67 4.05 -23.72
C THR A 112 -4.58 3.63 -22.74
N TYR A 113 -4.93 3.52 -21.47
CA TYR A 113 -4.03 3.00 -20.46
C TYR A 113 -4.32 1.51 -20.23
N VAL A 114 -3.25 0.72 -20.15
CA VAL A 114 -3.30 -0.69 -19.79
C VAL A 114 -2.38 -0.90 -18.60
N PHE A 115 -2.84 -1.62 -17.58
CA PHE A 115 -2.01 -1.93 -16.42
C PHE A 115 -0.81 -2.81 -16.82
N PRO A 116 0.37 -2.55 -16.23
CA PRO A 116 1.55 -3.36 -16.51
C PRO A 116 1.33 -4.81 -16.06
N PRO A 117 1.76 -5.80 -16.86
CA PRO A 117 1.75 -7.19 -16.41
C PRO A 117 2.68 -7.38 -15.20
N PRO A 118 2.47 -8.43 -14.38
CA PRO A 118 3.39 -8.79 -13.31
C PRO A 118 4.84 -8.91 -13.81
N SER A 119 5.78 -8.27 -13.13
CA SER A 119 7.22 -8.45 -13.44
C SER A 119 7.83 -9.59 -12.63
N HIS A 120 7.24 -9.93 -11.48
CA HIS A 120 7.71 -10.96 -10.55
C HIS A 120 6.67 -12.06 -10.31
N GLY A 121 7.14 -13.25 -9.96
CA GLY A 121 6.31 -14.42 -9.67
C GLY A 121 6.04 -15.30 -10.89
N PRO A 122 5.09 -16.26 -10.79
CA PRO A 122 4.83 -17.25 -11.85
C PRO A 122 4.43 -16.66 -13.21
N LYS A 123 3.93 -15.42 -13.23
CA LYS A 123 3.53 -14.69 -14.44
C LYS A 123 4.55 -13.63 -14.87
N GLY A 124 5.65 -13.48 -14.12
CA GLY A 124 6.68 -12.49 -14.35
C GLY A 124 7.98 -13.11 -14.85
N ARG A 125 8.94 -12.26 -15.23
CA ARG A 125 10.27 -12.68 -15.68
C ARG A 125 11.23 -12.94 -14.52
N ALA A 126 10.93 -12.44 -13.33
CA ALA A 126 11.73 -12.60 -12.12
C ALA A 126 11.00 -13.42 -11.04
N ASN A 127 11.75 -14.07 -10.16
CA ASN A 127 11.20 -14.73 -8.98
C ASN A 127 10.69 -13.69 -7.96
N TYR A 128 9.75 -14.06 -7.09
CA TYR A 128 9.35 -13.17 -6.00
C TYR A 128 10.52 -12.81 -5.08
N VAL A 129 10.63 -11.54 -4.73
CA VAL A 129 11.55 -11.04 -3.71
C VAL A 129 11.09 -11.53 -2.32
N ARG A 130 12.03 -12.00 -1.51
CA ARG A 130 11.80 -12.59 -0.18
C ARG A 130 12.32 -11.65 0.90
N GLN A 131 11.88 -11.85 2.13
CA GLN A 131 12.38 -11.05 3.26
C GLN A 131 13.91 -11.12 3.41
N LYS A 132 14.51 -12.30 3.21
CA LYS A 132 15.96 -12.47 3.30
C LYS A 132 16.74 -11.62 2.29
N ASP A 133 16.18 -11.40 1.11
CA ASP A 133 16.86 -10.68 0.03
C ASP A 133 16.96 -9.18 0.35
N VAL A 134 16.14 -8.69 1.29
CA VAL A 134 16.02 -7.28 1.62
C VAL A 134 16.59 -6.94 3.00
N ILE A 135 16.31 -7.76 4.02
CA ILE A 135 16.59 -7.40 5.42
C ILE A 135 17.57 -8.34 6.14
N ALA A 136 18.12 -9.37 5.49
CA ALA A 136 19.03 -10.31 6.17
C ALA A 136 20.34 -9.67 6.65
N GLY A 137 20.85 -8.67 5.91
CA GLY A 137 22.07 -7.93 6.27
C GLY A 137 21.86 -6.79 7.26
N MET A 138 20.63 -6.54 7.72
CA MET A 138 20.33 -5.43 8.63
C MET A 138 20.63 -5.80 10.10
N PRO A 139 20.85 -4.82 10.99
CA PRO A 139 21.09 -5.09 12.40
C PRO A 139 19.96 -5.91 13.03
N LYS A 140 20.31 -7.00 13.73
CA LYS A 140 19.31 -7.89 14.34
C LYS A 140 18.52 -7.22 15.45
N TRP A 141 19.10 -6.31 16.22
CA TRP A 141 18.45 -5.64 17.35
C TRP A 141 18.74 -4.13 17.32
N PRO A 142 18.15 -3.37 16.38
CA PRO A 142 18.38 -1.93 16.27
C PRO A 142 17.57 -1.21 17.35
N GLU A 143 18.17 -0.98 18.51
CA GLU A 143 17.50 -0.33 19.65
C GLU A 143 16.92 1.03 19.26
N GLY A 144 15.71 1.31 19.77
CA GLY A 144 14.97 2.52 19.41
C GLY A 144 14.27 2.50 18.05
N GLU A 145 14.52 1.52 17.16
CA GLU A 145 13.89 1.50 15.83
C GLU A 145 12.65 0.60 15.71
N PHE A 146 12.35 -0.21 16.73
CA PHE A 146 11.21 -1.13 16.75
C PHE A 146 10.38 -0.98 18.03
N ASN A 147 9.13 -1.44 17.97
CA ASN A 147 8.24 -1.43 19.13
C ASN A 147 8.59 -2.60 20.09
N ASN A 148 9.07 -2.24 21.29
CA ASN A 148 9.46 -3.12 22.38
C ASN A 148 8.33 -3.41 23.39
N GLU A 149 7.12 -2.89 23.17
CA GLU A 149 5.95 -3.24 23.98
C GLU A 149 5.68 -4.74 23.91
N THR A 150 5.18 -5.29 25.02
CA THR A 150 4.80 -6.70 25.15
C THR A 150 3.79 -7.12 24.08
N PHE A 151 3.76 -8.42 23.80
CA PHE A 151 2.86 -8.98 22.81
C PHE A 151 1.50 -9.28 23.43
N HIS A 152 0.52 -8.44 23.13
CA HIS A 152 -0.88 -8.70 23.48
C HIS A 152 -1.42 -9.92 22.72
N TRP A 153 -2.30 -10.72 23.33
CA TRP A 153 -2.89 -11.93 22.72
C TRP A 153 -3.47 -11.66 21.33
N TYR A 154 -4.19 -10.55 21.19
CA TYR A 154 -4.80 -10.14 19.91
C TYR A 154 -3.75 -9.93 18.81
N TYR A 155 -2.55 -9.46 19.15
CA TYR A 155 -1.49 -9.33 18.15
C TYR A 155 -1.02 -10.71 17.68
N LEU A 156 -0.80 -11.64 18.62
CA LEU A 156 -0.33 -13.00 18.33
C LEU A 156 -1.37 -13.77 17.51
N SER A 157 -2.67 -13.57 17.77
CA SER A 157 -3.73 -14.25 17.03
C SER A 157 -3.81 -13.91 15.54
N ARG A 158 -3.22 -12.77 15.13
CA ARG A 158 -3.13 -12.38 13.72
C ARG A 158 -2.01 -13.10 12.95
N ASN A 159 -1.17 -13.89 13.65
CA ASN A 159 -0.04 -14.64 13.09
C ASN A 159 0.75 -13.86 12.03
N ARG A 160 1.28 -12.69 12.41
CA ARG A 160 1.99 -11.78 11.48
C ARG A 160 3.47 -12.12 11.32
N ARG A 161 3.85 -13.40 11.48
CA ARG A 161 5.23 -13.87 11.35
C ARG A 161 5.32 -14.73 10.11
N HIS A 162 6.05 -14.26 9.10
CA HIS A 162 6.47 -15.06 7.96
C HIS A 162 7.98 -15.33 8.04
N GLY A 163 8.43 -16.44 7.45
CA GLY A 163 9.83 -16.84 7.43
C GLY A 163 10.69 -16.05 6.43
N TRP A 164 12.00 -16.26 6.53
CA TRP A 164 13.02 -15.60 5.71
C TRP A 164 12.84 -15.79 4.20
N ASN A 165 12.35 -16.96 3.77
CA ASN A 165 12.15 -17.30 2.36
C ASN A 165 10.78 -16.86 1.81
N GLU A 166 9.97 -16.18 2.62
CA GLU A 166 8.62 -15.73 2.25
C GLU A 166 8.60 -14.21 2.09
N GLN A 167 7.54 -13.68 1.47
CA GLN A 167 7.24 -12.24 1.49
C GLN A 167 6.73 -11.86 2.88
N SER A 168 7.02 -10.63 3.32
CA SER A 168 6.42 -10.07 4.53
C SER A 168 4.89 -9.99 4.38
N PRO A 169 4.12 -10.17 5.46
CA PRO A 169 2.75 -9.68 5.52
C PRO A 169 2.70 -8.17 5.22
N CYS A 170 1.51 -7.66 4.85
CA CYS A 170 1.31 -6.22 4.68
C CYS A 170 1.73 -5.46 5.95
N ILE A 171 2.64 -4.51 5.79
CA ILE A 171 3.04 -3.57 6.83
C ILE A 171 1.88 -2.59 7.02
N LEU A 172 1.49 -2.41 8.27
CA LEU A 172 0.38 -1.56 8.66
C LEU A 172 0.89 -0.24 9.23
N GLY A 173 0.11 0.83 9.04
CA GLY A 173 0.41 2.17 9.55
C GLY A 173 0.27 2.32 11.07
N HIS A 174 0.27 1.22 11.81
CA HIS A 174 0.19 1.22 13.27
C HIS A 174 1.28 0.34 13.85
N TRP A 175 2.22 0.95 14.56
CA TRP A 175 3.45 0.31 15.04
C TRP A 175 3.22 -0.95 15.91
N ARG A 176 2.10 -1.07 16.63
CA ARG A 176 1.73 -2.29 17.39
C ARG A 176 1.38 -3.48 16.49
N HIS A 177 0.94 -3.23 15.26
CA HIS A 177 0.45 -4.25 14.33
C HIS A 177 1.42 -4.55 13.18
N VAL A 178 2.63 -3.99 13.25
CA VAL A 178 3.74 -4.29 12.34
C VAL A 178 4.08 -5.78 12.42
N PRO A 179 4.45 -6.43 11.29
CA PRO A 179 4.82 -7.85 11.29
C PRO A 179 5.97 -8.19 12.25
N LEU A 180 6.02 -9.45 12.67
CA LEU A 180 7.15 -9.99 13.43
C LEU A 180 8.36 -10.16 12.50
N HIS A 181 9.55 -9.84 13.01
CA HIS A 181 10.78 -10.12 12.27
C HIS A 181 10.94 -11.64 12.08
N PRO A 182 11.42 -12.12 10.91
CA PRO A 182 11.50 -13.56 10.61
C PRO A 182 12.33 -14.40 11.59
N MET A 183 13.30 -13.78 12.27
CA MET A 183 14.10 -14.43 13.31
C MET A 183 13.31 -14.74 14.59
N SER A 184 12.16 -14.08 14.80
CA SER A 184 11.30 -14.36 15.95
C SER A 184 10.78 -15.79 15.84
N PRO A 185 10.60 -16.49 16.97
CA PRO A 185 10.02 -17.83 16.97
C PRO A 185 8.70 -17.86 16.18
N PRO A 186 8.43 -18.94 15.42
CA PRO A 186 7.13 -19.15 14.80
C PRO A 186 5.99 -19.09 15.84
N LEU A 187 4.79 -18.74 15.40
CA LEU A 187 3.59 -18.80 16.24
C LEU A 187 2.84 -20.10 15.98
N LYS A 188 2.38 -20.73 17.07
CA LYS A 188 1.52 -21.92 17.04
C LYS A 188 0.14 -21.54 17.58
N ARG A 189 -0.90 -21.91 16.83
CA ARG A 189 -2.30 -21.81 17.28
C ARG A 189 -2.55 -22.87 18.34
N ILE A 190 -3.09 -22.45 19.48
CA ILE A 190 -3.55 -23.33 20.56
C ILE A 190 -5.07 -23.46 20.48
N ASP A 191 -5.77 -22.33 20.35
CA ASP A 191 -7.23 -22.27 20.18
C ASP A 191 -7.60 -21.02 19.36
N THR A 192 -8.90 -20.76 19.18
CA THR A 192 -9.46 -19.52 18.67
C THR A 192 -8.91 -18.35 19.46
N ASP A 193 -8.28 -17.41 18.75
CA ASP A 193 -7.62 -16.24 19.33
C ASP A 193 -6.50 -16.50 20.35
N HIS A 194 -6.14 -17.75 20.61
CA HIS A 194 -5.06 -18.12 21.51
C HIS A 194 -3.85 -18.67 20.75
N TRP A 195 -2.80 -17.88 20.68
CA TRP A 195 -1.55 -18.19 19.99
C TRP A 195 -0.35 -17.93 20.89
N ARG A 196 0.69 -18.76 20.75
CA ARG A 196 1.96 -18.60 21.47
C ARG A 196 3.15 -18.84 20.57
N PHE A 197 4.31 -18.34 20.98
CA PHE A 197 5.58 -18.70 20.36
C PHE A 197 5.84 -20.20 20.50
N SER A 198 6.35 -20.83 19.43
CA SER A 198 6.59 -22.28 19.39
C SER A 198 7.82 -22.71 20.20
N SER A 199 8.71 -21.79 20.52
CA SER A 199 9.93 -22.03 21.29
C SER A 199 10.26 -20.83 22.17
N SER A 200 11.07 -21.06 23.21
CA SER A 200 11.68 -19.99 23.99
C SER A 200 12.65 -19.17 23.13
N GLY A 201 12.75 -17.87 23.41
CA GLY A 201 13.62 -16.96 22.69
C GLY A 201 13.07 -15.54 22.64
N ARG A 202 13.93 -14.60 22.26
CA ARG A 202 13.54 -13.20 22.07
C ARG A 202 12.76 -13.06 20.76
N ALA A 203 11.67 -12.32 20.81
CA ALA A 203 10.88 -11.95 19.64
C ALA A 203 10.84 -10.43 19.50
N ARG A 204 10.76 -9.93 18.26
CA ARG A 204 10.49 -8.52 18.00
C ARG A 204 9.68 -8.31 16.73
N ARG A 205 9.01 -7.17 16.70
CA ARG A 205 8.43 -6.60 15.47
C ARG A 205 9.57 -6.11 14.57
N LEU A 206 9.28 -5.97 13.28
CA LEU A 206 10.19 -5.32 12.34
C LEU A 206 10.50 -3.88 12.79
N SER A 207 11.71 -3.41 12.53
CA SER A 207 12.08 -2.01 12.70
C SER A 207 11.44 -1.15 11.61
N TYR A 208 11.36 0.17 11.81
CA TYR A 208 10.81 1.04 10.77
C TYR A 208 11.68 1.02 9.51
N ARG A 209 13.00 0.84 9.62
CA ARG A 209 13.90 0.73 8.45
C ARG A 209 13.68 -0.56 7.68
N GLU A 210 13.54 -1.68 8.38
CA GLU A 210 13.20 -2.96 7.75
C GLU A 210 11.84 -2.87 7.05
N CYS A 211 10.86 -2.24 7.69
CA CYS A 211 9.55 -1.99 7.09
C CYS A 211 9.63 -1.14 5.81
N ALA A 212 10.45 -0.08 5.83
CA ALA A 212 10.66 0.76 4.65
C ALA A 212 11.32 -0.04 3.52
N ALA A 213 12.39 -0.79 3.82
CA ALA A 213 13.10 -1.61 2.86
C ALA A 213 12.18 -2.69 2.24
N LEU A 214 11.42 -3.41 3.06
CA LEU A 214 10.46 -4.42 2.59
C LEU A 214 9.34 -3.85 1.72
N GLN A 215 9.03 -2.56 1.88
CA GLN A 215 8.05 -1.85 1.05
C GLN A 215 8.66 -1.24 -0.21
N GLY A 216 9.98 -1.38 -0.42
CA GLY A 216 10.67 -0.90 -1.61
C GLY A 216 11.07 0.58 -1.54
N PHE A 217 11.17 1.17 -0.34
CA PHE A 217 11.79 2.49 -0.19
C PHE A 217 13.27 2.43 -0.58
N PRO A 218 13.83 3.50 -1.16
CA PRO A 218 15.24 3.52 -1.52
C PRO A 218 16.13 3.41 -0.27
N PRO A 219 17.28 2.73 -0.34
CA PRO A 219 18.13 2.45 0.82
C PRO A 219 18.68 3.72 1.49
N ASN A 220 18.82 4.82 0.74
CA ASN A 220 19.25 6.13 1.22
C ASN A 220 18.09 7.05 1.64
N PHE A 221 16.88 6.52 1.87
CA PHE A 221 15.75 7.34 2.31
C PHE A 221 16.01 7.99 3.68
N VAL A 222 15.97 9.33 3.74
CA VAL A 222 16.26 10.10 4.95
C VAL A 222 14.97 10.52 5.66
N TRP A 223 14.81 10.09 6.91
CA TRP A 223 13.71 10.49 7.80
C TRP A 223 14.01 11.83 8.47
N LYS A 224 13.69 12.94 7.78
CA LYS A 224 13.97 14.30 8.29
C LYS A 224 13.20 14.66 9.57
N ARG A 225 12.01 14.09 9.76
CA ARG A 225 11.10 14.39 10.87
C ARG A 225 10.32 13.14 11.29
N GLY A 226 9.63 13.24 12.41
CA GLY A 226 8.72 12.23 12.93
C GLY A 226 9.37 11.29 13.94
N THR A 227 8.64 11.02 15.00
CA THR A 227 8.88 9.96 15.98
C THR A 227 8.87 8.59 15.30
N VAL A 228 9.39 7.57 16.00
CA VAL A 228 9.37 6.18 15.53
C VAL A 228 7.95 5.71 15.19
N ARG A 229 6.95 6.11 15.99
CA ARG A 229 5.53 5.80 15.76
C ARG A 229 5.02 6.40 14.45
N GLU A 230 5.31 7.69 14.22
CA GLU A 230 4.93 8.38 12.99
C GLU A 230 5.64 7.81 11.76
N ARG A 231 6.90 7.38 11.89
CA ARG A 231 7.61 6.68 10.80
C ARG A 231 6.89 5.41 10.39
N PHE A 232 6.49 4.56 11.34
CA PHE A 232 5.68 3.37 11.02
C PHE A 232 4.36 3.73 10.34
N GLN A 233 3.70 4.80 10.78
CA GLN A 233 2.46 5.28 10.17
C GLN A 233 2.67 5.72 8.72
N MET A 234 3.67 6.57 8.47
CA MET A 234 4.05 7.03 7.12
C MET A 234 4.37 5.84 6.21
N ILE A 235 5.21 4.91 6.68
CA ILE A 235 5.58 3.72 5.92
C ILE A 235 4.35 2.87 5.62
N GLY A 236 3.55 2.52 6.63
CA GLY A 236 2.40 1.64 6.41
C GLY A 236 1.30 2.23 5.53
N ASN A 237 1.19 3.56 5.48
CA ASN A 237 0.23 4.29 4.64
C ASN A 237 0.74 4.53 3.22
N ALA A 238 2.05 4.50 2.98
CA ALA A 238 2.62 4.74 1.66
C ALA A 238 2.15 3.71 0.62
N VAL A 239 2.18 4.09 -0.65
CA VAL A 239 2.12 3.15 -1.77
C VAL A 239 3.54 2.63 -2.00
N PRO A 240 3.75 1.31 -2.16
CA PRO A 240 5.09 0.78 -2.43
C PRO A 240 5.70 1.43 -3.68
N PRO A 241 6.89 2.08 -3.59
CA PRO A 241 7.45 2.81 -4.72
C PRO A 241 7.62 1.97 -6.01
N PRO A 242 8.10 0.71 -5.97
CA PRO A 242 8.23 -0.10 -7.19
C PRO A 242 6.89 -0.38 -7.89
N LEU A 243 5.84 -0.64 -7.10
CA LEU A 243 4.48 -0.84 -7.63
C LEU A 243 3.95 0.45 -8.27
N PHE A 244 4.10 1.58 -7.59
CA PHE A 244 3.62 2.86 -8.11
C PHE A 244 4.37 3.28 -9.37
N SER A 245 5.69 3.06 -9.42
CA SER A 245 6.51 3.27 -10.62
C SER A 245 6.01 2.45 -11.80
N ALA A 246 5.69 1.17 -11.59
CA ALA A 246 5.16 0.32 -12.66
C ALA A 246 3.82 0.84 -13.21
N VAL A 247 2.93 1.32 -12.34
CA VAL A 247 1.66 1.95 -12.76
C VAL A 247 1.93 3.22 -13.57
N LEU A 248 2.89 4.05 -13.16
CA LEU A 248 3.21 5.28 -13.88
C LEU A 248 3.91 5.05 -15.22
N HIS A 249 4.77 4.04 -15.36
CA HIS A 249 5.41 3.74 -16.65
C HIS A 249 4.41 3.44 -17.76
N GLY A 250 3.26 2.85 -17.42
CA GLY A 250 2.18 2.62 -18.41
C GLY A 250 1.56 3.91 -18.96
N LEU A 251 1.88 5.08 -18.39
CA LEU A 251 1.42 6.38 -18.84
C LEU A 251 2.47 7.11 -19.70
N GLU A 252 3.75 6.75 -19.70
CA GLU A 252 4.85 7.52 -20.34
C GLU A 252 4.55 7.96 -21.78
N GLY A 253 3.98 7.08 -22.60
CA GLY A 253 3.63 7.39 -23.99
C GLY A 253 2.63 8.55 -24.17
N LEU A 254 1.87 8.95 -23.14
CA LEU A 254 0.97 10.12 -23.24
C LEU A 254 1.71 11.46 -23.34
N TRP A 255 2.98 11.51 -22.92
CA TRP A 255 3.81 12.72 -22.99
C TRP A 255 4.54 12.84 -24.32
N GLU A 256 4.61 11.74 -25.07
CA GLU A 256 5.21 11.68 -26.41
C GLU A 256 4.19 11.99 -27.52
N LEU A 257 2.89 12.05 -27.18
CA LEU A 257 1.85 12.43 -28.14
C LEU A 257 1.98 13.92 -28.50
N PRO A 258 1.85 14.26 -29.81
CA PRO A 258 1.91 15.63 -30.30
C PRO A 258 0.81 16.54 -29.72
#